data_AF-A0A352T7I5-F1
#
_entry.id   AF-A0A352T7I5-F1
#
_cell.length_a   1.000
_cell.length_b   1.000
_cell.length_c   1.000
_cell.angle_alpha   90.00
_cell.angle_beta   90.00
_cell.angle_gamma   90.00
#
_symmetry.space_group_name_H-M   'P 1'
#
loop_
_entity.id
_entity.type
_entity.pdbx_description
1 polymer ?
#
loop_
_entity_poly.entity_id
_entity_poly.type
_entity_poly.pdbx_seq_one_letter_code
_entity_poly.pdbx_strand_id
1 'polypeptide(L)'
;MKLFKKLFAEKLLRFYEGTNAGIRYMGMIPGVKNHIKEETFAENSKARLAVGIFAQLFMVLWEFIKKFLYVFALIYIPYRIISFECPLIKANQELTIIYMFAMLTIVCGSLANNILFTVGDRDYLMIRVMFISPYMNFLGKLIYKMVTEFIFYFIILMIFGVSPLHAFMLCILTLSVRPIGEMFAIMSFDHFIWIYENRSVFNGTIMAACVLLAYGVPLFARRVSYSWMYAVHPFVIVIFLIAGAGAMYFLWWYKYYRKIVRAAVHMKHE
;
A
#
# COMPACT_ATOMS: atom_id res chain seq x y z
N MET A 1 25.27 1.47 -2.89
CA MET A 1 24.62 2.54 -3.71
C MET A 1 23.98 2.05 -5.02
N LYS A 2 24.66 1.27 -5.88
CA LYS A 2 24.08 0.82 -7.18
C LYS A 2 22.79 -0.01 -7.02
N LEU A 3 22.71 -0.86 -5.99
CA LEU A 3 21.53 -1.69 -5.71
C LEU A 3 20.30 -0.84 -5.32
N PHE A 4 20.49 0.13 -4.42
CA PHE A 4 19.43 1.05 -3.95
C PHE A 4 18.90 1.94 -5.09
N LYS A 5 19.78 2.48 -5.93
CA LYS A 5 19.37 3.27 -7.11
C LYS A 5 18.54 2.44 -8.10
N LYS A 6 18.84 1.15 -8.27
CA LYS A 6 18.07 0.25 -9.13
C LYS A 6 16.74 -0.17 -8.50
N LEU A 7 16.70 -0.35 -7.18
CA LEU A 7 15.51 -0.76 -6.42
C LEU A 7 14.47 0.36 -6.34
N PHE A 8 14.90 1.61 -6.26
CA PHE A 8 14.03 2.80 -6.25
C PHE A 8 13.95 3.53 -7.60
N ALA A 9 14.36 2.89 -8.69
CA ALA A 9 14.41 3.51 -10.01
C ALA A 9 13.04 4.05 -10.46
N GLU A 10 11.93 3.35 -10.15
CA GLU A 10 10.58 3.86 -10.40
C GLU A 10 10.31 5.18 -9.68
N LYS A 11 10.72 5.29 -8.42
CA LYS A 11 10.48 6.49 -7.62
C LYS A 11 11.37 7.63 -8.07
N LEU A 12 12.59 7.31 -8.50
CA LEU A 12 13.46 8.25 -9.19
C LEU A 12 12.80 8.77 -10.48
N LEU A 13 12.16 7.88 -11.25
CA LEU A 13 11.40 8.26 -12.43
C LEU A 13 10.21 9.16 -12.08
N ARG A 14 9.40 8.80 -11.07
CA ARG A 14 8.30 9.64 -10.59
C ARG A 14 8.79 11.01 -10.13
N PHE A 15 9.96 11.08 -9.52
CA PHE A 15 10.59 12.33 -9.15
C PHE A 15 10.90 13.17 -10.39
N TYR A 16 11.50 12.60 -11.44
CA TYR A 16 11.77 13.32 -12.69
C TYR A 16 10.50 13.69 -13.46
N GLU A 17 9.50 12.81 -13.54
CA GLU A 17 8.20 13.11 -14.16
C GLU A 17 7.45 14.20 -13.38
N GLY A 18 7.41 14.10 -12.05
CA GLY A 18 6.80 15.11 -11.17
C GLY A 18 7.50 16.45 -11.26
N THR A 19 8.83 16.44 -11.37
CA THR A 19 9.63 17.64 -11.61
C THR A 19 9.30 18.24 -12.97
N ASN A 20 9.26 17.44 -14.04
CA ASN A 20 8.96 17.93 -15.39
C ASN A 20 7.51 18.43 -15.52
N ALA A 21 6.55 17.76 -14.89
CA ALA A 21 5.17 18.22 -14.80
C ALA A 21 5.07 19.53 -14.00
N GLY A 22 5.77 19.63 -12.86
CA GLY A 22 5.86 20.86 -12.07
C GLY A 22 6.44 22.02 -12.87
N ILE A 23 7.53 21.80 -13.61
CA ILE A 23 8.13 22.79 -14.52
C ILE A 23 7.12 23.22 -15.59
N ARG A 24 6.39 22.27 -16.19
CA ARG A 24 5.36 22.55 -17.20
C ARG A 24 4.20 23.37 -16.64
N TYR A 25 3.74 23.07 -15.42
CA TYR A 25 2.72 23.88 -14.74
C TYR A 25 3.22 25.29 -14.40
N MET A 26 4.46 25.43 -13.94
CA MET A 26 5.09 26.74 -13.72
C MET A 26 5.23 27.55 -15.00
N GLY A 27 5.56 26.90 -16.13
CA GLY A 27 5.61 27.54 -17.45
C GLY A 27 4.24 27.93 -18.04
N MET A 28 3.13 27.38 -17.51
CA MET A 28 1.77 27.75 -17.88
C MET A 28 1.24 28.96 -17.11
N ILE A 29 1.87 29.37 -16.01
CA ILE A 29 1.42 30.54 -15.22
C ILE A 29 1.92 31.82 -15.91
N PRO A 30 1.01 32.71 -16.39
CA PRO A 30 1.38 33.85 -17.23
C PRO A 30 2.31 34.87 -16.54
N GLY A 31 2.30 34.97 -15.20
CA GLY A 31 3.21 35.85 -14.45
C GLY A 31 4.63 35.30 -14.24
N VAL A 32 4.82 33.97 -14.29
CA VAL A 32 6.11 33.31 -14.03
C VAL A 32 6.82 32.97 -15.34
N LYS A 33 6.05 32.78 -16.42
CA LYS A 33 6.54 32.49 -17.78
C LYS A 33 7.61 33.48 -18.29
N ASN A 34 7.49 34.76 -17.94
CA ASN A 34 8.41 35.81 -18.40
C ASN A 34 9.72 35.89 -17.57
N HIS A 35 9.78 35.23 -16.41
CA HIS A 35 10.95 35.23 -15.52
C HIS A 35 11.73 33.90 -15.53
N ILE A 36 11.20 32.87 -16.19
CA ILE A 36 11.86 31.58 -16.34
C ILE A 36 12.73 31.60 -17.61
N LYS A 37 14.05 31.72 -17.45
CA LYS A 37 14.99 31.38 -18.52
C LYS A 37 15.17 29.87 -18.56
N GLU A 38 15.24 29.26 -19.75
CA GLU A 38 15.46 27.82 -19.91
C GLU A 38 16.74 27.32 -19.19
N GLU A 39 17.73 28.21 -19.03
CA GLU A 39 18.97 27.98 -18.27
C GLU A 39 18.74 27.77 -16.75
N THR A 40 17.65 28.31 -16.18
CA THR A 40 17.33 28.16 -14.75
C THR A 40 16.91 26.74 -14.39
N PHE A 41 16.53 25.92 -15.38
CA PHE A 41 16.15 24.51 -15.22
C PHE A 41 17.17 23.52 -15.81
N ALA A 42 18.38 23.99 -16.17
CA ALA A 42 19.48 23.13 -16.60
C ALA A 42 19.75 21.99 -15.59
N GLU A 43 20.36 20.91 -16.09
CA GLU A 43 20.49 19.57 -15.48
C GLU A 43 21.06 19.53 -14.04
N ASN A 44 21.66 20.63 -13.57
CA ASN A 44 22.26 20.80 -12.24
C ASN A 44 21.70 22.00 -11.41
N SER A 45 20.58 22.58 -11.82
CA SER A 45 20.01 23.75 -11.12
C SER A 45 19.37 23.39 -9.78
N LYS A 46 19.68 24.18 -8.74
CA LYS A 46 19.01 24.09 -7.42
C LYS A 46 17.49 24.27 -7.54
N ALA A 47 17.03 25.02 -8.55
CA ALA A 47 15.62 25.23 -8.84
C ALA A 47 14.92 23.94 -9.28
N ARG A 48 15.50 23.16 -10.21
CA ARG A 48 14.92 21.85 -10.61
C ARG A 48 14.85 20.88 -9.43
N LEU A 49 15.88 20.89 -8.57
CA LEU A 49 15.92 20.04 -7.38
C LEU A 49 14.87 20.47 -6.34
N ALA A 50 14.66 21.78 -6.13
CA ALA A 50 13.62 22.31 -5.25
C ALA A 50 12.21 21.97 -5.75
N VAL A 51 11.95 22.12 -7.06
CA VAL A 51 10.67 21.74 -7.69
C VAL A 51 10.43 20.25 -7.56
N GLY A 52 11.46 19.43 -7.75
CA GLY A 52 11.35 17.99 -7.56
C GLY A 52 11.05 17.59 -6.11
N ILE A 53 11.70 18.23 -5.12
CA ILE A 53 11.40 18.01 -3.70
C ILE A 53 9.94 18.37 -3.41
N PHE A 54 9.46 19.52 -3.92
CA PHE A 54 8.09 19.96 -3.69
C PHE A 54 7.06 19.03 -4.33
N ALA A 55 7.29 18.61 -5.58
CA ALA A 55 6.45 17.64 -6.28
C ALA A 55 6.41 16.30 -5.56
N GLN A 56 7.56 15.83 -5.06
CA GLN A 56 7.65 14.59 -4.30
C GLN A 56 6.90 14.67 -2.98
N LEU A 57 7.04 15.79 -2.25
CA LEU A 57 6.32 16.03 -0.99
C LEU A 57 4.81 16.04 -1.25
N PHE A 58 4.36 16.70 -2.31
CA PHE A 58 2.96 16.71 -2.72
C PHE A 58 2.45 15.31 -3.07
N MET A 59 3.20 14.50 -3.83
CA MET A 59 2.82 13.12 -4.14
C MET A 59 2.68 12.25 -2.88
N VAL A 60 3.63 12.36 -1.96
CA VAL A 60 3.62 11.64 -0.68
C VAL A 60 2.43 12.08 0.17
N LEU A 61 2.16 13.38 0.23
CA LEU A 61 1.03 13.95 0.97
C LEU A 61 -0.31 13.51 0.36
N TRP A 62 -0.41 13.45 -0.97
CA TRP A 62 -1.59 12.93 -1.65
C TRP A 62 -1.81 11.43 -1.38
N GLU A 63 -0.75 10.61 -1.38
CA GLU A 63 -0.83 9.20 -0.99
C GLU A 63 -1.29 9.05 0.48
N PHE A 64 -0.84 9.94 1.37
CA PHE A 64 -1.29 9.98 2.76
C PHE A 64 -2.78 10.35 2.89
N ILE A 65 -3.24 11.42 2.21
CA ILE A 65 -4.65 11.84 2.24
C ILE A 65 -5.57 10.70 1.79
N LYS A 66 -5.22 9.95 0.74
CA LYS A 66 -6.04 8.82 0.28
C LYS A 66 -6.18 7.74 1.34
N LYS A 67 -5.09 7.38 2.03
CA LYS A 67 -5.13 6.38 3.11
C LYS A 67 -5.86 6.91 4.34
N PHE A 68 -5.70 8.19 4.66
CA PHE A 68 -6.45 8.84 5.72
C PHE A 68 -7.96 8.80 5.42
N LEU A 69 -8.36 9.20 4.21
CA LEU A 69 -9.75 9.16 3.77
C LEU A 69 -10.31 7.73 3.79
N TYR A 70 -9.51 6.74 3.39
CA TYR A 70 -9.88 5.31 3.46
C TYR A 70 -10.21 4.89 4.90
N VAL A 71 -9.30 5.13 5.86
CA VAL A 71 -9.54 4.74 7.27
C VAL A 71 -10.69 5.57 7.86
N PHE A 72 -10.76 6.86 7.54
CA PHE A 72 -11.86 7.70 8.00
C PHE A 72 -13.22 7.20 7.49
N ALA A 73 -13.35 6.96 6.19
CA ALA A 73 -14.63 6.60 5.57
C ALA A 73 -15.06 5.15 5.85
N LEU A 74 -14.12 4.20 5.88
CA LEU A 74 -14.45 2.77 6.00
C LEU A 74 -14.23 2.21 7.41
N ILE A 75 -13.53 2.89 8.31
CA ILE A 75 -13.35 2.41 9.68
C ILE A 75 -14.07 3.36 10.65
N TYR A 76 -13.76 4.65 10.60
CA TYR A 76 -14.31 5.60 11.58
C TYR A 76 -15.82 5.87 11.41
N ILE A 77 -16.30 6.10 10.18
CA ILE A 77 -17.73 6.34 9.94
C ILE A 77 -18.59 5.12 10.35
N PRO A 78 -18.29 3.88 9.91
CA PRO A 78 -19.04 2.70 10.35
C PRO A 78 -18.98 2.49 11.86
N TYR A 79 -17.82 2.74 12.49
CA TYR A 79 -17.71 2.73 13.95
C TYR A 79 -18.70 3.71 14.59
N ARG A 80 -18.80 4.95 14.10
CA ARG A 80 -19.72 5.95 14.65
C ARG A 80 -21.19 5.55 14.47
N ILE A 81 -21.56 5.01 13.31
CA ILE A 81 -22.93 4.54 13.03
C ILE A 81 -23.29 3.38 13.97
N ILE A 82 -22.42 2.37 14.07
CA ILE A 82 -22.64 1.19 14.90
C ILE A 82 -22.65 1.56 16.40
N SER A 83 -21.84 2.54 16.82
CA SER A 83 -21.80 3.04 18.20
C SER A 83 -23.09 3.74 18.65
N PHE A 84 -23.90 4.22 17.71
CA PHE A 84 -25.20 4.81 18.01
C PHE A 84 -26.22 3.73 18.40
N GLU A 85 -26.21 2.61 17.68
CA GLU A 85 -27.13 1.48 17.88
C GLU A 85 -26.73 0.56 19.05
N CYS A 86 -25.44 0.53 19.42
CA CYS A 86 -24.90 -0.41 20.42
C CYS A 86 -24.04 0.28 21.50
N PRO A 87 -24.52 0.44 22.76
CA PRO A 87 -23.79 1.14 23.81
C PRO A 87 -22.51 0.42 24.29
N LEU A 88 -22.44 -0.92 24.15
CA LEU A 88 -21.22 -1.68 24.49
C LEU A 88 -20.06 -1.46 23.51
N ILE A 89 -20.36 -1.08 22.26
CA ILE A 89 -19.33 -0.79 21.26
C ILE A 89 -18.73 0.60 21.52
N LYS A 90 -19.54 1.53 22.01
CA LYS A 90 -19.09 2.85 22.46
C LYS A 90 -18.14 2.77 23.67
N ALA A 91 -18.36 1.80 24.57
CA ALA A 91 -17.51 1.61 25.75
C ALA A 91 -16.09 1.10 25.39
N ASN A 92 -15.96 0.32 24.31
CA ASN A 92 -14.70 -0.26 23.85
C ASN A 92 -14.33 0.23 22.44
N GLN A 93 -14.16 1.55 22.30
CA GLN A 93 -13.79 2.21 21.04
C GLN A 93 -12.51 1.62 20.43
N GLU A 94 -11.46 1.49 21.23
CA GLU A 94 -10.14 1.03 20.78
C GLU A 94 -10.21 -0.38 20.16
N LEU A 95 -10.87 -1.32 20.83
CA LEU A 95 -11.00 -2.70 20.40
C LEU A 95 -11.76 -2.85 19.08
N THR A 96 -12.80 -2.03 18.88
CA THR A 96 -13.61 -2.05 17.66
C THR A 96 -12.83 -1.50 16.46
N ILE A 97 -12.07 -0.40 16.66
CA ILE A 97 -11.22 0.17 15.62
C ILE A 97 -10.11 -0.81 15.24
N ILE A 98 -9.46 -1.46 16.23
CA ILE A 98 -8.45 -2.49 16.02
C ILE A 98 -9.01 -3.64 15.15
N TYR A 99 -10.20 -4.14 15.49
CA TYR A 99 -10.85 -5.22 14.76
C TYR A 99 -11.15 -4.85 13.29
N MET A 100 -11.82 -3.72 13.08
CA MET A 100 -12.16 -3.25 11.73
C MET A 100 -10.91 -2.99 10.89
N PHE A 101 -9.86 -2.42 11.50
CA PHE A 101 -8.58 -2.21 10.85
C PHE A 101 -7.90 -3.53 10.47
N ALA A 102 -7.91 -4.54 11.35
CA ALA A 102 -7.34 -5.84 11.06
C ALA A 102 -8.05 -6.52 9.87
N MET A 103 -9.39 -6.53 9.86
CA MET A 103 -10.13 -7.18 8.77
C MET A 103 -9.99 -6.45 7.42
N LEU A 104 -10.11 -5.12 7.42
CA LEU A 104 -10.11 -4.34 6.18
C LEU A 104 -8.69 -4.02 5.67
N THR A 105 -7.73 -3.78 6.56
CA THR A 105 -6.39 -3.33 6.15
C THR A 105 -5.38 -4.49 6.13
N ILE A 106 -5.41 -5.36 7.14
CA ILE A 106 -4.45 -6.48 7.24
C ILE A 106 -4.89 -7.62 6.34
N VAL A 107 -6.10 -8.15 6.51
CA VAL A 107 -6.58 -9.30 5.73
C VAL A 107 -6.91 -8.89 4.29
N CYS A 108 -7.91 -8.00 4.11
CA CYS A 108 -8.33 -7.59 2.77
C CYS A 108 -7.21 -6.87 2.01
N GLY A 109 -6.51 -5.94 2.67
CA GLY A 109 -5.42 -5.21 2.04
C GLY A 109 -4.27 -6.12 1.60
N SER A 110 -3.97 -7.19 2.33
CA SER A 110 -2.90 -8.10 1.94
C SER A 110 -3.31 -9.13 0.89
N LEU A 111 -4.59 -9.45 0.76
CA LEU A 111 -5.06 -10.45 -0.22
C LEU A 111 -5.53 -9.82 -1.54
N ALA A 112 -6.17 -8.65 -1.50
CA ALA A 112 -6.74 -8.02 -2.70
C ALA A 112 -5.79 -7.01 -3.35
N ASN A 113 -4.96 -6.32 -2.56
CA ASN A 113 -4.05 -5.31 -3.07
C ASN A 113 -2.63 -5.88 -3.19
N ASN A 114 -2.43 -6.81 -4.13
CA ASN A 114 -1.12 -7.39 -4.43
C ASN A 114 -0.43 -6.64 -5.58
N ILE A 115 0.83 -6.25 -5.37
CA ILE A 115 1.68 -5.57 -6.35
C ILE A 115 1.85 -6.42 -7.61
N LEU A 116 1.93 -7.74 -7.44
CA LEU A 116 2.12 -8.69 -8.53
C LEU A 116 0.98 -8.65 -9.54
N PHE A 117 -0.24 -8.41 -9.07
CA PHE A 117 -1.44 -8.40 -9.91
C PHE A 117 -1.79 -7.02 -10.45
N THR A 118 -1.10 -5.97 -9.99
CA THR A 118 -1.25 -4.57 -10.42
C THR A 118 -0.12 -4.11 -11.34
N VAL A 119 0.39 -4.98 -12.23
CA VAL A 119 1.39 -4.57 -13.24
C VAL A 119 0.75 -3.53 -14.17
N GLY A 120 1.21 -2.29 -14.07
CA GLY A 120 0.70 -1.17 -14.86
C GLY A 120 1.54 -0.89 -16.11
N ASP A 121 1.10 0.05 -16.94
CA ASP A 121 1.84 0.49 -18.14
C ASP A 121 3.22 1.07 -17.81
N ARG A 122 3.38 1.56 -16.58
CA ARG A 122 4.66 2.04 -16.05
C ARG A 122 5.64 0.92 -15.71
N ASP A 123 5.15 -0.21 -15.22
CA ASP A 123 6.00 -1.39 -15.00
C ASP A 123 6.52 -1.93 -16.31
N TYR A 124 5.68 -1.89 -17.34
CA TYR A 124 6.07 -2.23 -18.70
C TYR A 124 7.18 -1.29 -19.21
N LEU A 125 7.02 0.03 -19.06
CA LEU A 125 8.02 1.00 -19.47
C LEU A 125 9.36 0.79 -18.75
N MET A 126 9.34 0.54 -17.44
CA MET A 126 10.57 0.28 -16.69
C MET A 126 11.28 -1.03 -17.06
N ILE A 127 10.51 -2.07 -17.37
CA ILE A 127 11.04 -3.39 -17.68
C ILE A 127 11.52 -3.47 -19.14
N ARG A 128 10.76 -2.90 -20.08
CA ARG A 128 11.06 -2.98 -21.51
C ARG A 128 11.96 -1.84 -22.01
N VAL A 129 11.77 -0.61 -21.52
CA VAL A 129 12.52 0.57 -22.01
C VAL A 129 13.74 0.84 -21.15
N MET A 130 13.63 0.75 -19.81
CA MET A 130 14.74 1.05 -18.90
C MET A 130 15.61 -0.17 -18.54
N PHE A 131 15.28 -1.35 -19.08
CA PHE A 131 15.98 -2.62 -18.84
C PHE A 131 16.21 -2.92 -17.34
N ILE A 132 15.30 -2.46 -16.48
CA ILE A 132 15.37 -2.77 -15.05
C ILE A 132 14.90 -4.22 -14.88
N SER A 133 15.70 -5.03 -14.21
CA SER A 133 15.31 -6.42 -13.89
C SER A 133 13.97 -6.44 -13.14
N PRO A 134 12.96 -7.22 -13.58
CA PRO A 134 11.60 -7.22 -13.00
C PRO A 134 11.57 -7.49 -11.49
N TYR A 135 12.47 -8.35 -11.03
CA TYR A 135 12.69 -8.66 -9.63
C TYR A 135 12.97 -7.41 -8.78
N MET A 136 13.91 -6.56 -9.22
CA MET A 136 14.33 -5.37 -8.46
C MET A 136 13.22 -4.31 -8.41
N ASN A 137 12.44 -4.19 -9.49
CA ASN A 137 11.30 -3.29 -9.55
C ASN A 137 10.18 -3.75 -8.60
N PHE A 138 9.83 -5.04 -8.63
CA PHE A 138 8.81 -5.61 -7.76
C PHE A 138 9.19 -5.48 -6.28
N LEU A 139 10.41 -5.90 -5.92
CA LEU A 139 10.89 -5.84 -4.55
C LEU A 139 10.97 -4.39 -4.04
N GLY A 140 11.40 -3.46 -4.88
CA GLY A 140 11.44 -2.03 -4.57
C GLY A 140 10.06 -1.45 -4.28
N LYS A 141 9.06 -1.80 -5.10
CA LYS A 141 7.66 -1.45 -4.86
C LYS A 141 7.14 -2.04 -3.55
N LEU A 142 7.46 -3.29 -3.26
CA LEU A 142 7.03 -3.98 -2.04
C LEU A 142 7.60 -3.30 -0.79
N ILE A 143 8.92 -3.06 -0.76
CA ILE A 143 9.58 -2.39 0.36
C ILE A 143 9.03 -0.97 0.55
N TYR A 144 8.86 -0.21 -0.53
CA TYR A 144 8.28 1.13 -0.45
C TYR A 144 6.85 1.10 0.10
N LYS A 145 6.03 0.16 -0.37
CA LYS A 145 4.65 -0.01 0.10
C LYS A 145 4.62 -0.37 1.59
N MET A 146 5.46 -1.30 2.04
CA MET A 146 5.58 -1.68 3.45
C MET A 146 5.98 -0.48 4.33
N VAL A 147 7.02 0.27 3.95
CA VAL A 147 7.50 1.43 4.73
C VAL A 147 6.45 2.56 4.76
N THR A 148 5.83 2.87 3.62
CA THR A 148 4.81 3.93 3.58
C THR A 148 3.53 3.55 4.31
N GLU A 149 3.08 2.30 4.22
CA GLU A 149 1.94 1.82 5.01
C GLU A 149 2.23 1.84 6.50
N PHE A 150 3.42 1.42 6.92
CA PHE A 150 3.84 1.48 8.32
C PHE A 150 3.76 2.91 8.88
N ILE A 151 4.42 3.88 8.21
CA ILE A 151 4.46 5.27 8.68
C ILE A 151 3.05 5.90 8.65
N PHE A 152 2.33 5.74 7.53
CA PHE A 152 1.03 6.39 7.37
C PHE A 152 -0.01 5.82 8.33
N TYR A 153 -0.11 4.49 8.45
CA TYR A 153 -1.10 3.89 9.36
C TYR A 153 -0.76 4.14 10.83
N PHE A 154 0.52 4.23 11.20
CA PHE A 154 0.90 4.58 12.57
C PHE A 154 0.37 5.97 12.95
N ILE A 155 0.59 6.98 12.09
CA ILE A 155 0.08 8.34 12.30
C ILE A 155 -1.46 8.35 12.34
N ILE A 156 -2.09 7.66 11.38
CA ILE A 156 -3.55 7.64 11.25
C ILE A 156 -4.21 6.98 12.48
N LEU A 157 -3.68 5.84 12.96
CA LEU A 157 -4.23 5.15 14.13
C LEU A 157 -4.09 5.97 15.42
N MET A 158 -2.98 6.70 15.58
CA MET A 158 -2.83 7.64 16.70
C MET A 158 -3.87 8.77 16.65
N ILE A 159 -4.18 9.30 15.47
CA ILE A 159 -5.22 10.34 15.31
C ILE A 159 -6.61 9.82 15.72
N PHE A 160 -6.89 8.54 15.49
CA PHE A 160 -8.18 7.92 15.84
C PHE A 160 -8.31 7.48 17.31
N GLY A 161 -7.31 7.77 18.15
CA GLY A 161 -7.36 7.54 19.58
C GLY A 161 -7.03 6.10 20.02
N VAL A 162 -6.35 5.32 19.17
CA VAL A 162 -5.75 4.03 19.57
C VAL A 162 -4.47 4.32 20.35
N SER A 163 -4.21 3.55 21.41
CA SER A 163 -2.99 3.76 22.19
C SER A 163 -1.73 3.51 21.34
N PRO A 164 -0.61 4.22 21.61
CA PRO A 164 0.60 4.13 20.79
C PRO A 164 1.16 2.70 20.69
N LEU A 165 1.06 1.92 21.77
CA LEU A 165 1.52 0.53 21.79
C LEU A 165 0.69 -0.35 20.87
N HIS A 166 -0.65 -0.32 20.99
CA HIS A 166 -1.50 -1.14 20.12
C HIS A 166 -1.41 -0.70 18.65
N ALA A 167 -1.28 0.60 18.38
CA ALA A 167 -1.05 1.12 17.03
C ALA A 167 0.28 0.62 16.43
N PHE A 168 1.37 0.67 17.21
CA PHE A 168 2.68 0.17 16.78
C PHE A 168 2.64 -1.33 16.47
N MET A 169 2.03 -2.11 17.37
CA MET A 169 1.86 -3.55 17.21
C MET A 169 1.05 -3.92 15.97
N LEU A 170 -0.05 -3.22 15.69
CA LEU A 170 -0.84 -3.40 14.46
C LEU A 170 -0.06 -3.04 13.20
N CYS A 171 0.77 -1.99 13.24
CA CYS A 171 1.61 -1.62 12.12
C CYS A 171 2.68 -2.68 11.83
N ILE A 172 3.30 -3.27 12.86
CA ILE A 172 4.22 -4.41 12.68
C ILE A 172 3.48 -5.59 12.07
N LEU A 173 2.30 -5.94 12.59
CA LEU A 173 1.49 -7.03 12.04
C LEU A 173 1.15 -6.78 10.55
N THR A 174 0.76 -5.56 10.21
CA THR A 174 0.48 -5.17 8.82
C THR A 174 1.73 -5.31 7.93
N LEU A 175 2.89 -4.89 8.42
CA LEU A 175 4.17 -5.01 7.72
C LEU A 175 4.52 -6.48 7.43
N SER A 176 4.24 -7.38 8.37
CA SER A 176 4.55 -8.80 8.26
C SER A 176 3.57 -9.58 7.39
N VAL A 177 2.28 -9.22 7.41
CA VAL A 177 1.26 -9.91 6.60
C VAL A 177 1.38 -9.54 5.12
N ARG A 178 1.82 -8.31 4.78
CA ARG A 178 1.99 -7.87 3.39
C ARG A 178 2.84 -8.80 2.51
N PRO A 179 4.07 -9.19 2.88
CA PRO A 179 4.87 -10.13 2.09
C PRO A 179 4.23 -11.53 2.05
N ILE A 180 3.48 -11.94 3.08
CA ILE A 180 2.75 -13.21 3.09
C ILE A 180 1.65 -13.19 2.02
N GLY A 181 0.90 -12.10 1.89
CA GLY A 181 -0.11 -11.94 0.83
C GLY A 181 0.48 -11.97 -0.57
N GLU A 182 1.60 -11.29 -0.79
CA GLU A 182 2.30 -11.33 -2.08
C GLU A 182 2.87 -12.72 -2.40
N MET A 183 3.36 -13.44 -1.39
CA MET A 183 3.77 -14.84 -1.55
C MET A 183 2.59 -15.72 -1.96
N PHE A 184 1.44 -15.56 -1.29
CA PHE A 184 0.21 -16.28 -1.63
C PHE A 184 -0.27 -15.96 -3.05
N ALA A 185 -0.13 -14.70 -3.47
CA ALA A 185 -0.43 -14.27 -4.84
C ALA A 185 0.44 -15.00 -5.88
N ILE A 186 1.75 -15.11 -5.64
CA ILE A 186 2.66 -15.85 -6.54
C ILE A 186 2.29 -17.33 -6.59
N MET A 187 2.05 -17.95 -5.43
CA MET A 187 1.66 -19.37 -5.37
C MET A 187 0.33 -19.63 -6.09
N SER A 188 -0.64 -18.73 -5.93
CA SER A 188 -1.93 -18.82 -6.62
C SER A 188 -1.77 -18.67 -8.13
N PHE A 189 -0.85 -17.82 -8.59
CA PHE A 189 -0.54 -17.67 -10.02
C PHE A 189 0.06 -18.95 -10.62
N ASP A 190 1.00 -19.59 -9.91
CA ASP A 190 1.67 -20.80 -10.40
C ASP A 190 0.73 -22.01 -10.47
N HIS A 191 -0.34 -22.05 -9.66
CA HIS A 191 -1.26 -23.19 -9.57
C HIS A 191 -2.61 -22.97 -10.27
N PHE A 192 -3.11 -21.73 -10.35
CA PHE A 192 -4.45 -21.42 -10.84
C PHE A 192 -4.46 -20.20 -11.77
N ILE A 193 -4.21 -20.43 -13.07
CA ILE A 193 -4.29 -19.39 -14.12
C ILE A 193 -5.69 -18.74 -14.18
N TRP A 194 -6.75 -19.49 -13.87
CA TRP A 194 -8.14 -19.01 -13.84
C TRP A 194 -8.40 -17.87 -12.85
N ILE A 195 -7.73 -17.87 -11.68
CA ILE A 195 -7.87 -16.79 -10.68
C ILE A 195 -7.35 -15.46 -11.24
N TYR A 196 -6.36 -15.52 -12.13
CA TYR A 196 -5.77 -14.35 -12.77
C TYR A 196 -6.68 -13.74 -13.84
N GLU A 197 -7.33 -14.58 -14.65
CA GLU A 197 -8.24 -14.15 -15.72
C GLU A 197 -9.46 -13.40 -15.16
N ASN A 198 -9.98 -13.85 -14.01
CA ASN A 198 -11.10 -13.22 -13.30
C ASN A 198 -10.66 -12.36 -12.10
N ARG A 199 -9.48 -11.74 -12.15
CA ARG A 199 -8.90 -11.02 -10.99
C ARG A 199 -9.81 -9.93 -10.39
N SER A 200 -10.60 -9.24 -11.21
CA SER A 200 -11.51 -8.18 -10.74
C SER A 200 -12.63 -8.78 -9.88
N VAL A 201 -13.13 -9.95 -10.28
CA VAL A 201 -14.14 -10.72 -9.55
C VAL A 201 -13.52 -11.28 -8.28
N PHE A 202 -12.34 -11.89 -8.34
CA PHE A 202 -11.67 -12.45 -7.15
C PHE A 202 -11.33 -11.38 -6.10
N ASN A 203 -10.77 -10.24 -6.52
CA ASN A 203 -10.50 -9.14 -5.60
C ASN A 203 -11.82 -8.54 -5.07
N GLY A 204 -12.85 -8.43 -5.91
CA GLY A 204 -14.17 -7.96 -5.52
C GLY A 204 -14.86 -8.85 -4.50
N THR A 205 -14.77 -10.19 -4.66
CA THR A 205 -15.37 -11.15 -3.72
C THR A 205 -14.64 -11.15 -2.38
N ILE A 206 -13.30 -11.08 -2.37
CA ILE A 206 -12.52 -10.93 -1.14
C ILE A 206 -12.87 -9.63 -0.43
N MET A 207 -12.92 -8.51 -1.15
CA MET A 207 -13.29 -7.22 -0.57
C MET A 207 -14.71 -7.24 0.03
N ALA A 208 -15.68 -7.80 -0.69
CA ALA A 208 -17.06 -7.93 -0.20
C ALA A 208 -17.14 -8.81 1.04
N ALA A 209 -16.46 -9.97 1.05
CA ALA A 209 -16.42 -10.85 2.21
C ALA A 209 -15.78 -10.16 3.42
N CYS A 210 -14.67 -9.45 3.24
CA CYS A 210 -14.01 -8.73 4.33
C CYS A 210 -14.87 -7.57 4.88
N VAL A 211 -15.59 -6.84 4.02
CA VAL A 211 -16.53 -5.79 4.43
C VAL A 211 -17.69 -6.38 5.23
N LEU A 212 -18.27 -7.48 4.75
CA LEU A 212 -19.34 -8.19 5.45
C LEU A 212 -18.90 -8.71 6.80
N LEU A 213 -17.69 -9.25 6.91
CA LEU A 213 -17.15 -9.70 8.19
C LEU A 213 -16.82 -8.53 9.13
N ALA A 214 -16.19 -7.47 8.61
CA ALA A 214 -15.76 -6.32 9.40
C ALA A 214 -16.94 -5.58 10.05
N TYR A 215 -18.08 -5.46 9.35
CA TYR A 215 -19.25 -4.75 9.88
C TYR A 215 -20.35 -5.70 10.38
N GLY A 216 -20.53 -6.84 9.74
CA GLY A 216 -21.57 -7.81 10.09
C GLY A 216 -21.35 -8.40 11.48
N VAL A 217 -20.12 -8.79 11.83
CA VAL A 217 -19.84 -9.39 13.14
C VAL A 217 -20.17 -8.41 14.29
N PRO A 218 -19.72 -7.14 14.27
CA PRO A 218 -20.12 -6.15 15.27
C PRO A 218 -21.64 -5.90 15.34
N LEU A 219 -22.34 -5.90 14.19
CA LEU A 219 -23.79 -5.66 14.13
C LEU A 219 -24.61 -6.83 14.68
N PHE A 220 -24.29 -8.06 14.32
CA PHE A 220 -25.04 -9.25 14.76
C PHE A 220 -24.72 -9.65 16.19
N ALA A 221 -23.44 -9.62 16.58
CA ALA A 221 -23.03 -10.03 17.92
C ALA A 221 -23.24 -8.94 18.98
N ARG A 222 -23.47 -7.68 18.57
CA ARG A 222 -23.60 -6.45 19.42
C ARG A 222 -22.45 -6.22 20.40
N ARG A 223 -21.39 -7.04 20.31
CA ARG A 223 -20.15 -7.03 21.10
C ARG A 223 -19.04 -7.55 20.21
N VAL A 224 -17.87 -6.94 20.30
CA VAL A 224 -16.64 -7.52 19.74
C VAL A 224 -15.96 -8.30 20.85
N SER A 225 -15.64 -9.58 20.59
CA SER A 225 -15.00 -10.44 21.60
C SER A 225 -13.65 -9.85 22.03
N TYR A 226 -13.38 -9.87 23.34
CA TYR A 226 -12.08 -9.48 23.90
C TYR A 226 -10.92 -10.36 23.37
N SER A 227 -11.22 -11.55 22.82
CA SER A 227 -10.22 -12.39 22.15
C SER A 227 -9.49 -11.68 21.01
N TRP A 228 -10.04 -10.61 20.43
CA TRP A 228 -9.37 -9.82 19.39
C TRP A 228 -8.20 -8.96 19.92
N MET A 229 -8.11 -8.71 21.24
CA MET A 229 -6.86 -8.17 21.81
C MET A 229 -5.69 -9.14 21.67
N TYR A 230 -5.96 -10.45 21.48
CA TYR A 230 -4.91 -11.42 21.22
C TYR A 230 -4.20 -11.17 19.89
N ALA A 231 -4.87 -10.56 18.91
CA ALA A 231 -4.25 -10.16 17.63
C ALA A 231 -3.15 -9.09 17.83
N VAL A 232 -3.21 -8.34 18.92
CA VAL A 232 -2.21 -7.32 19.29
C VAL A 232 -1.26 -7.83 20.37
N HIS A 233 -1.36 -9.12 20.73
CA HIS A 233 -0.48 -9.72 21.74
C HIS A 233 0.95 -9.86 21.19
N PRO A 234 1.99 -9.51 21.97
CA PRO A 234 3.39 -9.58 21.52
C PRO A 234 3.79 -10.94 20.94
N PHE A 235 3.28 -12.02 21.51
CA PHE A 235 3.53 -13.39 21.04
C PHE A 235 3.07 -13.63 19.60
N VAL A 236 1.84 -13.22 19.26
CA VAL A 236 1.29 -13.37 17.90
C VAL A 236 2.12 -12.56 16.91
N ILE A 237 2.53 -11.36 17.30
CA ILE A 237 3.31 -10.46 16.46
C ILE A 237 4.67 -11.06 16.15
N VAL A 238 5.34 -11.68 17.12
CA VAL A 238 6.62 -12.37 16.89
C VAL A 238 6.45 -13.51 15.89
N ILE A 239 5.39 -14.32 16.01
CA ILE A 239 5.11 -15.41 15.04
C ILE A 239 4.92 -14.84 13.63
N PHE A 240 4.08 -13.82 13.49
CA PHE A 240 3.83 -13.20 12.20
C PHE A 240 5.08 -12.52 11.64
N LEU A 241 5.94 -11.95 12.48
CA LEU A 241 7.20 -11.33 12.05
C LEU A 241 8.16 -12.38 11.49
N ILE A 242 8.29 -13.53 12.14
CA ILE A 242 9.07 -14.66 11.63
C ILE A 242 8.48 -15.16 10.30
N ALA A 243 7.15 -15.34 10.23
CA ALA A 243 6.48 -15.76 8.99
C ALA A 243 6.66 -14.75 7.85
N GLY A 244 6.54 -13.45 8.15
CA GLY A 244 6.74 -12.36 7.20
C GLY A 244 8.19 -12.26 6.71
N ALA A 245 9.16 -12.48 7.59
CA ALA A 245 10.57 -12.56 7.22
C ALA A 245 10.86 -13.77 6.32
N GLY A 246 10.26 -14.93 6.64
CA GLY A 246 10.32 -16.13 5.79
C GLY A 246 9.70 -15.91 4.40
N ALA A 247 8.53 -15.27 4.35
CA ALA A 247 7.88 -14.89 3.09
C ALA A 247 8.75 -13.91 2.29
N MET A 248 9.35 -12.92 2.94
CA MET A 248 10.25 -11.96 2.28
C MET A 248 11.52 -12.64 1.73
N TYR A 249 12.08 -13.61 2.47
CA TYR A 249 13.21 -14.41 2.00
C TYR A 249 12.83 -15.25 0.77
N PHE A 250 11.65 -15.89 0.79
CA PHE A 250 11.11 -16.61 -0.36
C PHE A 250 10.95 -15.68 -1.58
N LEU A 251 10.36 -14.50 -1.39
CA LEU A 251 10.20 -13.50 -2.45
C LEU A 251 11.55 -13.03 -3.01
N TRP A 252 12.60 -12.94 -2.18
CA TRP A 252 13.96 -12.57 -2.61
C TRP A 252 14.59 -13.65 -3.51
N TRP A 253 14.34 -14.92 -3.23
CA TRP A 253 14.93 -16.05 -3.96
C TRP A 253 14.12 -16.53 -5.17
N TYR A 254 12.90 -16.01 -5.36
CA TYR A 254 12.03 -16.42 -6.46
C TYR A 254 12.59 -15.98 -7.82
N LYS A 255 12.95 -16.94 -8.69
CA LYS A 255 13.64 -16.69 -9.98
C LYS A 255 12.70 -16.39 -11.16
N TYR A 256 11.40 -16.68 -11.04
CA TYR A 256 10.47 -16.70 -12.18
C TYR A 256 9.63 -15.43 -12.38
N TYR A 257 9.94 -14.32 -11.70
CA TYR A 257 9.24 -13.03 -11.90
C TYR A 257 9.12 -12.60 -13.37
N ARG A 258 10.11 -12.94 -14.22
CA ARG A 258 10.08 -12.64 -15.67
C ARG A 258 8.98 -13.36 -16.45
N LYS A 259 8.53 -14.54 -16.00
CA LYS A 259 7.43 -15.28 -16.62
C LYS A 259 6.09 -14.65 -16.23
N ILE A 260 5.92 -14.34 -14.95
CA ILE A 260 4.71 -13.71 -14.42
C ILE A 260 4.45 -12.35 -15.08
N VAL A 261 5.49 -11.49 -15.17
CA VAL A 261 5.34 -10.18 -15.82
C VAL A 261 5.01 -10.31 -17.32
N ARG A 262 5.58 -11.29 -18.03
CA ARG A 262 5.25 -11.51 -19.44
C ARG A 262 3.80 -11.96 -19.62
N ALA A 263 3.34 -12.91 -18.83
CA ALA A 263 1.95 -13.37 -18.84
C ALA A 263 0.98 -12.23 -18.50
N ALA A 264 1.32 -11.40 -17.50
CA ALA A 264 0.51 -10.26 -17.11
C ALA A 264 0.40 -9.17 -18.19
N VAL A 265 1.41 -9.04 -19.06
CA VAL A 265 1.41 -8.07 -20.17
C VAL A 265 0.62 -8.58 -21.36
N HIS A 266 0.71 -9.87 -21.69
CA HIS A 266 -0.01 -10.43 -22.84
C HIS A 266 -1.53 -10.35 -22.67
N MET A 267 -2.06 -10.64 -21.47
CA MET A 267 -3.51 -10.59 -21.20
C MET A 267 -4.10 -9.17 -21.03
N LYS A 268 -3.29 -8.11 -20.94
CA LYS A 268 -3.81 -6.72 -20.90
C LYS A 268 -4.08 -6.15 -22.29
N HIS A 269 -3.51 -6.78 -23.32
CA HIS A 269 -3.64 -6.36 -24.72
C HIS A 269 -4.64 -7.20 -25.52
N GLU A 270 -5.30 -8.17 -24.86
CA GLU A 270 -6.50 -8.86 -25.34
C GLU A 270 -7.73 -8.25 -24.67
#